data_AF-F9GNT5-F1
#
_entry.id   AF-F9GNT5-F1
#
_cell.length_a   1.000
_cell.length_b   1.000
_cell.length_c   1.000
_cell.angle_alpha   90.00
_cell.angle_beta   90.00
_cell.angle_gamma   90.00
#
_symmetry.space_group_name_H-M   'P 1'
#
loop_
_entity.id
_entity.type
_entity.pdbx_description
1 polymer ?
#
loop_
_entity_poly.entity_id
_entity_poly.type
_entity_poly.pdbx_seq_one_letter_code
_entity_poly.pdbx_strand_id
1 'polypeptide(L)' 'MKYNVMMASDANYLPYVEITLKSLLMHHENLSVFILHTGDISESW' A
#
# COMPACT_ATOMS: atom_id res chain seq x y z
N MET A 1 2.06 13.35 15.06
CA MET A 1 3.27 13.00 14.29
C MET A 1 2.85 11.96 13.26
N LYS A 2 3.11 12.21 11.97
CA LYS A 2 2.69 11.33 10.88
C LYS A 2 3.76 10.26 10.67
N TYR A 3 3.38 8.99 10.57
CA TYR A 3 4.32 7.89 10.35
C TYR A 3 4.36 7.49 8.88
N ASN A 4 5.56 7.30 8.34
CA ASN A 4 5.75 6.89 6.95
C ASN A 4 5.84 5.37 6.88
N VAL A 5 5.03 4.77 6.02
CA VAL A 5 5.01 3.33 5.74
C VAL A 5 5.31 3.14 4.26
N MET A 6 6.27 2.26 3.96
CA MET A 6 6.65 1.92 2.60
C MET A 6 6.41 0.43 2.35
N MET A 7 5.76 0.12 1.23
CA MET A 7 5.56 -1.23 0.72
C MET A 7 6.25 -1.35 -0.64
N ALA A 8 6.61 -2.58 -1.02
CA ALA A 8 7.10 -2.89 -2.35
C ALA A 8 6.33 -4.09 -2.91
N SER A 9 5.81 -3.98 -4.13
CA SER A 9 4.97 -5.02 -4.74
C SER A 9 5.01 -4.97 -6.27
N ASP A 10 4.75 -6.11 -6.90
CA ASP A 10 4.37 -6.18 -8.31
C ASP A 10 2.86 -6.45 -8.47
N ALA A 11 2.37 -6.52 -9.71
CA ALA A 11 0.94 -6.69 -9.99
C ALA A 11 0.36 -8.02 -9.50
N ASN A 12 1.16 -9.08 -9.36
CA ASN A 12 0.69 -10.38 -8.87
C ASN A 12 0.31 -10.33 -7.39
N TYR A 13 0.87 -9.37 -6.64
CA TYR A 13 0.66 -9.23 -5.20
C TYR A 13 -0.35 -8.15 -4.81
N LEU A 14 -0.95 -7.48 -5.79
CA LEU A 14 -1.88 -6.38 -5.58
C LEU A 14 -3.04 -6.69 -4.61
N PRO A 15 -3.69 -7.87 -4.68
CA PRO A 15 -4.74 -8.22 -3.72
C PRO A 15 -4.24 -8.29 -2.27
N TYR A 16 -2.99 -8.71 -2.06
CA TYR A 16 -2.39 -8.80 -0.73
C TYR A 16 -1.96 -7.42 -0.20
N VAL A 17 -1.50 -6.55 -1.09
CA VAL A 17 -1.25 -5.13 -0.75
C VAL A 17 -2.55 -4.49 -0.27
N GLU A 18 -3.65 -4.67 -0.98
CA GLU A 18 -4.95 -4.13 -0.56
C GLU A 18 -5.39 -4.63 0.82
N ILE A 19 -5.30 -5.94 1.07
CA ILE A 19 -5.68 -6.52 2.37
C ILE A 19 -4.79 -5.95 3.49
N THR A 20 -3.50 -5.80 3.22
CA THR A 20 -2.54 -5.19 4.17
C THR A 20 -2.86 -3.72 4.44
N LEU A 21 -3.22 -2.95 3.41
CA LEU A 21 -3.63 -1.55 3.56
C LEU A 21 -4.94 -1.44 4.34
N LYS A 22 -5.92 -2.29 4.05
CA LYS A 22 -7.21 -2.31 4.77
C LYS A 22 -7.01 -2.57 6.26
N SER A 23 -6.18 -3.55 6.63
CA SER A 23 -5.91 -3.83 8.05
C SER A 23 -5.10 -2.71 8.72
N LEU A 24 -4.11 -2.15 8.02
CA LEU A 24 -3.29 -1.06 8.54
C LEU A 24 -4.12 0.20 8.80
N LEU A 25 -4.92 0.63 7.81
CA LEU A 25 -5.72 1.85 7.89
C LEU A 25 -6.91 1.72 8.86
N MET A 26 -7.37 0.51 9.15
CA MET A 26 -8.43 0.26 10.15
C MET A 26 -7.99 0.62 11.58
N HIS A 27 -6.69 0.57 11.88
CA HIS A 27 -6.17 0.75 13.23
C HIS A 27 -5.28 1.99 13.41
N HIS A 28 -4.95 2.68 12.31
CA HIS A 28 -3.99 3.78 12.33
C HIS A 28 -4.45 4.93 11.41
N GLU A 29 -4.74 6.09 12.01
CA GLU A 29 -5.28 7.25 11.28
C GLU A 29 -4.20 8.22 10.76
N ASN A 30 -2.96 8.14 11.26
CA ASN A 30 -1.91 9.15 11.00
C ASN A 30 -0.73 8.60 10.20
N LEU A 31 -1.01 8.05 9.02
CA LEU A 31 -0.03 7.41 8.15
C LEU A 31 0.16 8.16 6.82
N SER A 32 1.39 8.18 6.31
CA SER A 32 1.70 8.38 4.89
C SER A 32 2.14 7.04 4.31
N VAL A 33 1.41 6.54 3.31
CA VAL A 33 1.71 5.26 2.68
C VAL A 33 2.33 5.50 1.31
N PHE A 34 3.42 4.80 1.02
CA PHE A 34 4.11 4.79 -0.26
C PHE A 34 4.23 3.35 -0.76
N ILE A 35 4.03 3.14 -2.05
CA ILE A 35 4.13 1.83 -2.67
C ILE A 35 5.13 1.94 -3.80
N LEU A 36 6.26 1.26 -3.63
CA LEU A 36 7.20 1.01 -4.71
C LEU A 36 6.63 -0.12 -5.55
N HIS A 37 6.44 0.11 -6.83
CA HIS A 37 5.92 -0.90 -7.72
C HIS A 37 6.67 -0.99 -9.03
N THR A 38 6.58 -2.17 -9.65
CA THR A 38 6.95 -2.36 -11.05
C THR A 38 5.89 -1.71 -11.95
N GLY A 39 6.26 -1.33 -13.17
CA GLY A 39 5.38 -0.56 -14.10
C GLY A 39 4.17 -1.34 -14.65
N ASP A 40 3.90 -2.53 -14.10
CA ASP A 40 2.80 -3.43 -14.44
C ASP A 40 1.54 -3.21 -13.57
N ILE A 41 1.60 -2.38 -12.53
CA ILE A 41 0.42 -1.94 -11.77
C ILE A 41 -0.29 -0.81 -12.54
N SER A 42 -1.59 -0.98 -12.78
CA SER A 42 -2.43 0.02 -13.45
C SER A 42 -2.55 1.31 -12.63
N GLU A 43 -2.49 2.47 -13.28
CA GLU A 43 -2.77 3.77 -12.65
C GLU A 43 -4.21 3.90 -12.12
N SER A 44 -5.12 3.03 -12.56
CA SER A 44 -6.50 3.01 -12.07
C SER A 44 -6.66 2.36 -10.70
N TRP A 45 -5.64 1.63 -10.24
CA TRP A 45 -5.59 1.05 -8.90
C TRP A 45 -5.05 2.08 -7.91
#